data_AF-A0A2H6AA84-F1
#
_entry.id   AF-A0A2H6AA84-F1
#
_cell.length_a   1.000
_cell.length_b   1.000
_cell.length_c   1.000
_cell.angle_alpha   90.00
_cell.angle_beta   90.00
_cell.angle_gamma   90.00
#
_symmetry.space_group_name_H-M   'P 1'
#
loop_
_entity.id
_entity.type
_entity.pdbx_description
1 polymer ?
#
loop_
_entity_poly.entity_id
_entity_poly.type
_entity_poly.pdbx_seq_one_letter_code
_entity_poly.pdbx_strand_id
1 'polypeptide(L)'
;MKKYILFLVLISLFITSISLVKAQTSTSTSTSTPTSTSTSTSTPTSTPTSTSTSTFPTFKACVGSKIKELAKERNERRKNLFEEYRTKIKNATSTEVKKEIRKELNSKLRELNKWYASEVKKINSQCKEFRKEAVEKMKTEKKQIKEEVKKKKQELKKIRKSATSTTSTSSTSTNQ
;
A
#
# COMPACT_ATOMS: atom_id res chain seq x y z
N MET A 1 -5.59 33.02 -27.75
CA MET A 1 -6.68 32.06 -28.09
C MET A 1 -6.20 30.61 -28.30
N LYS A 2 -5.09 30.35 -29.00
CA LYS A 2 -4.58 28.98 -29.25
C LYS A 2 -4.33 28.12 -27.99
N LYS A 3 -3.95 28.73 -26.86
CA LYS A 3 -3.71 28.02 -25.58
C LYS A 3 -5.00 27.47 -24.93
N TYR A 4 -6.16 28.09 -25.17
CA TYR A 4 -7.44 27.61 -24.65
C TYR A 4 -7.96 26.38 -25.44
N ILE A 5 -7.68 26.33 -26.75
CA ILE A 5 -8.05 25.19 -27.60
C ILE A 5 -7.30 23.93 -27.14
N LEU A 6 -6.00 24.04 -26.86
CA LEU A 6 -5.20 22.91 -26.36
C LEU A 6 -5.70 22.41 -24.99
N PHE A 7 -6.12 23.33 -24.12
CA PHE A 7 -6.65 22.99 -22.79
C PHE A 7 -8.00 22.26 -22.87
N LEU A 8 -8.87 22.66 -23.81
CA LEU A 8 -10.16 21.98 -24.04
C LEU A 8 -9.99 20.58 -24.64
N VAL A 9 -9.02 20.38 -25.54
CA VAL A 9 -8.70 19.06 -26.11
C VAL A 9 -8.17 18.10 -25.03
N LEU A 10 -7.33 18.59 -24.11
CA LEU A 10 -6.81 17.76 -23.00
C LEU A 10 -7.89 17.34 -22.01
N ILE A 11 -8.86 18.22 -21.71
CA ILE A 11 -10.00 17.89 -20.84
C ILE A 11 -10.92 16.85 -21.51
N SER A 12 -11.18 16.99 -22.81
CA SER A 12 -11.96 16.04 -23.59
C SER A 12 -11.34 14.63 -23.56
N LEU A 13 -10.01 14.52 -23.76
CA LEU A 13 -9.29 13.25 -23.73
C LEU A 13 -9.32 12.59 -22.34
N PHE A 14 -9.33 13.42 -21.28
CA PHE A 14 -9.38 12.94 -19.91
C PHE A 14 -10.76 12.36 -19.55
N ILE A 15 -11.85 12.93 -20.07
CA ILE A 15 -13.22 12.45 -19.84
C ILE A 15 -13.48 11.12 -20.56
N THR A 16 -13.01 10.96 -21.80
CA THR A 16 -13.19 9.69 -22.55
C THR A 16 -12.46 8.52 -21.90
N SER A 17 -11.34 8.78 -21.22
CA SER A 17 -10.54 7.75 -20.53
C SER A 17 -11.25 7.16 -19.30
N ILE A 18 -12.14 7.91 -18.65
CA ILE A 18 -12.85 7.46 -17.43
C ILE A 18 -14.01 6.52 -17.79
N SER A 19 -14.60 6.66 -18.98
CA SER A 19 -15.75 5.86 -19.41
C SER A 19 -15.39 4.41 -19.80
N LEU A 20 -14.12 4.11 -20.09
CA LEU A 20 -13.70 2.77 -20.53
C LEU A 20 -13.52 1.76 -19.37
N VAL A 21 -13.43 2.22 -18.13
CA VAL A 21 -13.20 1.34 -16.96
C VAL A 21 -14.50 0.75 -16.38
N LYS A 22 -15.68 1.17 -16.88
CA LYS A 22 -16.98 0.76 -16.31
C LYS A 22 -17.69 -0.40 -17.01
N ALA A 23 -17.07 -1.00 -18.02
CA ALA A 23 -17.63 -2.11 -18.78
C ALA A 23 -16.91 -3.44 -18.48
N GLN A 24 -17.00 -3.92 -17.24
CA GLN A 24 -16.71 -5.32 -16.91
C GLN A 24 -17.46 -5.70 -15.63
N THR A 25 -18.77 -5.92 -15.77
CA THR A 25 -19.54 -6.65 -14.77
C THR A 25 -20.59 -7.45 -15.51
N SER A 26 -20.26 -8.70 -15.80
CA SER A 26 -21.24 -9.70 -16.25
C SER A 26 -20.85 -11.03 -15.62
N THR A 27 -21.50 -11.27 -14.49
CA THR A 27 -22.24 -12.49 -14.16
C THR A 27 -21.93 -13.73 -14.99
N SER A 28 -21.48 -14.78 -14.30
CA SER A 28 -21.91 -16.16 -14.58
C SER A 28 -21.81 -17.00 -13.32
N THR A 29 -22.95 -17.19 -12.68
CA THR A 29 -23.21 -18.29 -11.74
C THR A 29 -23.42 -19.55 -12.56
N SER A 30 -22.64 -20.58 -12.31
CA SER A 30 -22.97 -21.94 -12.78
C SER A 30 -22.47 -22.95 -11.75
N THR A 31 -23.45 -23.56 -11.10
CA THR A 31 -23.34 -24.74 -10.26
C THR A 31 -23.11 -25.96 -11.14
N SER A 32 -22.09 -26.76 -10.84
CA SER A 32 -22.04 -28.17 -11.23
C SER A 32 -21.17 -28.96 -10.26
N THR A 33 -21.83 -29.89 -9.58
CA THR A 33 -21.36 -30.91 -8.64
C THR A 33 -20.37 -31.89 -9.31
N PRO A 34 -19.39 -32.47 -8.58
CA PRO A 34 -18.18 -33.06 -9.15
C PRO A 34 -18.34 -34.55 -9.41
N THR A 35 -17.63 -35.09 -10.40
CA THR A 35 -17.10 -36.47 -10.41
C THR A 35 -16.15 -36.59 -11.61
N SER A 36 -14.89 -36.94 -11.35
CA SER A 36 -14.10 -37.88 -12.17
C SER A 36 -12.69 -37.99 -11.58
N THR A 37 -12.50 -39.11 -10.87
CA THR A 37 -11.22 -39.71 -10.53
C THR A 37 -10.35 -39.83 -11.78
N SER A 38 -9.17 -39.21 -11.77
CA SER A 38 -8.06 -39.60 -12.64
C SER A 38 -6.76 -39.49 -11.85
N THR A 39 -6.23 -40.65 -11.47
CA THR A 39 -4.88 -40.83 -10.96
C THR A 39 -3.89 -40.36 -12.04
N SER A 40 -3.10 -39.34 -11.73
CA SER A 40 -1.95 -38.94 -12.53
C SER A 40 -0.82 -38.59 -11.58
N THR A 41 0.05 -39.56 -11.38
CA THR A 41 1.32 -39.40 -10.66
C THR A 41 2.24 -38.50 -11.49
N SER A 42 2.19 -37.21 -11.22
CA SER A 42 3.20 -36.26 -11.67
C SER A 42 3.97 -35.78 -10.44
N THR A 43 5.19 -36.25 -10.29
CA THR A 43 6.18 -35.73 -9.33
C THR A 43 6.42 -34.24 -9.62
N PRO A 44 5.95 -33.30 -8.79
CA PRO A 44 6.36 -31.91 -8.94
C PRO A 44 7.69 -31.75 -8.20
N THR A 45 8.78 -31.59 -8.95
CA THR A 45 9.99 -30.98 -8.42
C THR A 45 9.69 -29.50 -8.13
N SER A 46 9.05 -29.28 -6.98
CA SER A 46 8.81 -27.96 -6.42
C SER A 46 10.15 -27.36 -6.03
N THR A 47 10.78 -26.63 -6.95
CA THR A 47 11.83 -25.70 -6.58
C THR A 47 11.16 -24.64 -5.70
N PRO A 48 11.47 -24.54 -4.39
CA PRO A 48 10.94 -23.45 -3.59
C PRO A 48 11.63 -22.17 -4.08
N THR A 49 11.00 -21.50 -5.04
CA THR A 49 11.28 -20.08 -5.29
C THR A 49 10.72 -19.37 -4.08
N SER A 50 11.57 -19.22 -3.07
CA SER A 50 11.34 -18.39 -1.90
C SER A 50 11.21 -16.94 -2.36
N THR A 51 10.08 -16.61 -2.97
CA THR A 51 9.65 -15.22 -3.12
C THR A 51 9.34 -14.79 -1.71
N SER A 52 10.36 -14.24 -1.04
CA SER A 52 10.19 -13.48 0.19
C SER A 52 9.37 -12.25 -0.19
N THR A 53 8.06 -12.43 -0.30
CA THR A 53 7.07 -11.36 -0.34
C THR A 53 7.21 -10.66 0.99
N SER A 54 8.10 -9.67 1.02
CA SER A 54 8.28 -8.74 2.11
C SER A 54 6.91 -8.13 2.39
N THR A 55 6.23 -8.64 3.42
CA THR A 55 4.90 -8.20 3.89
C THR A 55 5.00 -6.83 4.56
N PHE A 56 5.73 -5.89 3.96
CA PHE A 56 5.60 -4.49 4.33
C PHE A 56 4.39 -3.94 3.59
N PRO A 57 3.31 -3.56 4.31
CA PRO A 57 2.21 -2.84 3.68
C PRO A 57 2.81 -1.63 2.98
N THR A 58 2.54 -1.50 1.68
CA THR A 58 3.05 -0.37 0.91
C THR A 58 2.64 0.92 1.63
N PHE A 59 3.57 1.86 1.83
CA PHE A 59 3.29 3.14 2.49
C PHE A 59 2.04 3.84 1.93
N LYS A 60 1.79 3.67 0.63
CA LYS A 60 0.58 4.13 -0.06
C LYS A 60 -0.71 3.53 0.52
N ALA A 61 -0.69 2.25 0.91
CA ALA A 61 -1.80 1.59 1.61
C ALA A 61 -1.94 2.08 3.06
N CYS A 62 -0.84 2.33 3.79
CA CYS A 62 -0.83 2.92 5.16
C CYS A 62 -1.57 4.26 5.20
N VAL A 63 -1.22 5.15 4.25
CA VAL A 63 -1.77 6.51 4.18
C VAL A 63 -3.17 6.51 3.57
N GLY A 64 -3.39 5.72 2.51
CA GLY A 64 -4.62 5.78 1.73
C GLY A 64 -5.88 5.36 2.49
N SER A 65 -5.82 4.29 3.29
CA SER A 65 -6.99 3.80 4.04
C SER A 65 -7.42 4.78 5.14
N LYS A 66 -6.46 5.21 5.98
CA LYS A 66 -6.72 6.14 7.09
C LYS A 66 -7.20 7.51 6.62
N ILE A 67 -6.61 8.07 5.56
CA ILE A 67 -7.08 9.35 5.01
C ILE A 67 -8.49 9.22 4.43
N LYS A 68 -8.83 8.09 3.80
CA LYS A 68 -10.17 7.85 3.26
C LYS A 68 -11.22 7.78 4.37
N GLU A 69 -10.92 7.11 5.47
CA GLU A 69 -11.78 7.06 6.65
C GLU A 69 -11.97 8.45 7.27
N LEU A 70 -10.87 9.17 7.49
CA LEU A 70 -10.91 10.54 8.00
C LEU A 70 -11.71 11.49 7.09
N ALA A 71 -11.64 11.30 5.77
CA ALA A 71 -12.41 12.08 4.81
C ALA A 71 -13.92 11.79 4.90
N LYS A 72 -14.31 10.53 5.17
CA LYS A 72 -15.71 10.17 5.44
C LYS A 72 -16.20 10.85 6.71
N GLU A 73 -15.43 10.75 7.80
CA GLU A 73 -15.77 11.36 9.09
C GLU A 73 -15.94 12.88 8.97
N ARG A 74 -15.01 13.56 8.28
CA ARG A 74 -15.11 14.99 7.99
C ARG A 74 -16.40 15.33 7.24
N ASN A 75 -16.76 14.53 6.23
CA ASN A 75 -17.96 14.78 5.44
C ASN A 75 -19.23 14.59 6.28
N GLU A 76 -19.24 13.63 7.19
CA GLU A 76 -20.36 13.38 8.11
C GLU A 76 -20.52 14.51 9.12
N ARG A 77 -19.44 14.93 9.78
CA ARG A 77 -19.43 16.12 10.65
C ARG A 77 -19.92 17.37 9.92
N ARG A 78 -19.49 17.55 8.66
CA ARG A 78 -19.93 18.67 7.82
C ARG A 78 -21.42 18.62 7.52
N LYS A 79 -21.98 17.45 7.19
CA LYS A 79 -23.42 17.28 6.97
C LYS A 79 -24.21 17.60 8.24
N ASN A 80 -23.78 17.09 9.38
CA ASN A 80 -24.44 17.33 10.67
C ASN A 80 -24.46 18.81 11.02
N LEU A 81 -23.34 19.53 10.85
CA LEU A 81 -23.28 20.98 11.01
C LEU A 81 -24.26 21.69 10.06
N PHE A 82 -24.36 21.29 8.80
CA PHE A 82 -25.31 21.93 7.89
C PHE A 82 -26.76 21.71 8.30
N GLU A 83 -27.15 20.51 8.71
CA GLU A 83 -28.53 20.24 9.13
C GLU A 83 -28.91 20.96 10.43
N GLU A 84 -28.00 20.99 11.41
CA GLU A 84 -28.18 21.73 12.65
C GLU A 84 -28.40 23.23 12.37
N TYR A 85 -27.47 23.85 11.63
CA TYR A 85 -27.53 25.29 11.37
C TYR A 85 -28.63 25.64 10.37
N ARG A 86 -29.02 24.74 9.46
CA ARG A 86 -30.20 24.91 8.61
C ARG A 86 -31.46 25.05 9.43
N THR A 87 -31.61 24.23 10.48
CA THR A 87 -32.75 24.29 11.40
C THR A 87 -32.74 25.60 12.21
N LYS A 88 -31.58 25.99 12.75
CA LYS A 88 -31.42 27.29 13.45
C LYS A 88 -31.77 28.47 12.55
N ILE A 89 -31.34 28.47 11.28
CA ILE A 89 -31.66 29.53 10.31
C ILE A 89 -33.15 29.57 9.98
N LYS A 90 -33.81 28.41 9.85
CA LYS A 90 -35.26 28.33 9.59
C LYS A 90 -36.07 28.92 10.75
N ASN A 91 -35.66 28.66 11.99
CA ASN A 91 -36.37 29.10 13.19
C ASN A 91 -36.07 30.56 13.57
N ALA A 92 -35.01 31.16 13.01
CA ALA A 92 -34.65 32.55 13.28
C ALA A 92 -35.65 33.52 12.64
N THR A 93 -36.14 34.47 13.43
CA THR A 93 -37.13 35.49 13.02
C THR A 93 -36.49 36.69 12.33
N SER A 94 -35.36 37.18 12.84
CA SER A 94 -34.65 38.36 12.31
C SER A 94 -33.52 38.00 11.33
N THR A 95 -33.27 38.91 10.39
CA THR A 95 -32.15 38.88 9.45
C THR A 95 -30.79 38.93 10.13
N GLU A 96 -30.66 39.67 11.22
CA GLU A 96 -29.43 39.86 11.99
C GLU A 96 -29.06 38.54 12.68
N VAL A 97 -30.04 37.87 13.29
CA VAL A 97 -29.85 36.54 13.89
C VAL A 97 -29.41 35.53 12.83
N LYS A 98 -30.02 35.53 11.64
CA LYS A 98 -29.61 34.66 10.53
C LYS A 98 -28.16 34.92 10.09
N LYS A 99 -27.71 36.18 10.09
CA LYS A 99 -26.32 36.54 9.76
C LYS A 99 -25.34 35.99 10.80
N GLU A 100 -25.65 36.11 12.09
CA GLU A 100 -24.80 35.57 13.16
C GLU A 100 -24.71 34.04 13.11
N ILE A 101 -25.84 33.35 12.91
CA ILE A 101 -25.86 31.89 12.75
C ILE A 101 -24.98 31.45 11.56
N ARG A 102 -24.99 32.20 10.44
CA ARG A 102 -24.11 31.91 9.29
C ARG A 102 -22.63 32.16 9.60
N LYS A 103 -22.30 33.20 10.36
CA LYS A 103 -20.91 33.45 10.80
C LYS A 103 -20.41 32.31 11.68
N GLU A 104 -21.24 31.87 12.63
CA GLU A 104 -20.93 30.77 13.52
C GLU A 104 -20.73 29.45 12.75
N LEU A 105 -21.61 29.12 11.80
CA LEU A 105 -21.44 27.96 10.89
C LEU A 105 -20.10 28.04 10.14
N ASN A 106 -19.76 29.20 9.58
CA ASN A 106 -18.50 29.39 8.88
C ASN A 106 -17.29 29.22 9.80
N SER A 107 -17.38 29.66 11.06
CA SER A 107 -16.34 29.41 12.07
C SER A 107 -16.17 27.92 12.34
N LYS A 108 -17.27 27.19 12.57
CA LYS A 108 -17.26 25.74 12.80
C LYS A 108 -16.72 24.95 11.60
N LEU A 109 -17.04 25.37 10.37
CA LEU A 109 -16.47 24.77 9.16
C LEU A 109 -14.96 25.01 9.06
N ARG A 110 -14.45 26.17 9.47
CA ARG A 110 -13.01 26.44 9.54
C ARG A 110 -12.33 25.57 10.59
N GLU A 111 -12.92 25.43 11.78
CA GLU A 111 -12.44 24.53 12.84
C GLU A 111 -12.36 23.09 12.34
N LEU A 112 -13.42 22.58 11.69
CA LEU A 112 -13.45 21.24 11.13
C LEU A 112 -12.36 21.02 10.07
N ASN A 113 -12.13 22.01 9.20
CA ASN A 113 -11.07 21.92 8.20
C ASN A 113 -9.66 21.95 8.82
N LYS A 114 -9.45 22.77 9.85
CA LYS A 114 -8.19 22.81 10.62
C LYS A 114 -7.92 21.46 11.29
N TRP A 115 -8.93 20.89 11.95
CA TRP A 115 -8.86 19.56 12.55
C TRP A 115 -8.46 18.51 11.51
N TYR A 116 -9.17 18.46 10.38
CA TYR A 116 -8.87 17.51 9.30
C TYR A 116 -7.43 17.65 8.79
N ALA A 117 -6.97 18.88 8.55
CA ALA A 117 -5.60 19.13 8.11
C ALA A 117 -4.56 18.69 9.15
N SER A 118 -4.84 18.88 10.45
CA SER A 118 -4.00 18.42 11.55
C SER A 118 -3.87 16.90 11.56
N GLU A 119 -4.99 16.18 11.44
CA GLU A 119 -4.96 14.71 11.46
C GLU A 119 -4.32 14.10 10.22
N VAL A 120 -4.53 14.68 9.04
CA VAL A 120 -3.79 14.28 7.84
C VAL A 120 -2.28 14.44 8.03
N LYS A 121 -1.83 15.55 8.65
CA LYS A 121 -0.41 15.76 8.96
C LYS A 121 0.10 14.69 9.93
N LYS A 122 -0.66 14.36 10.99
CA LYS A 122 -0.30 13.34 11.97
C LYS A 122 -0.14 11.97 11.31
N ILE A 123 -1.10 11.55 10.49
CA ILE A 123 -1.06 10.28 9.74
C ILE A 123 0.18 10.24 8.83
N ASN A 124 0.45 11.32 8.09
CA ASN A 124 1.61 11.39 7.20
C ASN A 124 2.94 11.30 7.97
N SER A 125 3.06 11.98 9.10
CA SER A 125 4.24 11.90 9.98
C SER A 125 4.42 10.48 10.52
N GLN A 126 3.36 9.83 10.99
CA GLN A 126 3.42 8.45 11.49
C GLN A 126 3.85 7.46 10.42
N CYS A 127 3.24 7.49 9.23
CA CYS A 127 3.66 6.58 8.15
C CYS A 127 5.10 6.92 7.68
N LYS A 128 5.58 8.17 7.79
CA LYS A 128 6.96 8.56 7.44
C LYS A 128 7.98 7.96 8.42
N GLU A 129 7.71 8.02 9.72
CA GLU A 129 8.58 7.40 10.73
C GLU A 129 8.59 5.87 10.59
N PHE A 130 7.43 5.24 10.41
CA PHE A 130 7.36 3.81 10.13
C PHE A 130 8.19 3.40 8.90
N ARG A 131 8.16 4.22 7.83
CA ARG A 131 8.98 3.96 6.65
C ARG A 131 10.48 4.05 6.94
N LYS A 132 10.92 5.03 7.73
CA LYS A 132 12.34 5.16 8.11
C LYS A 132 12.78 3.93 8.91
N GLU A 133 12.00 3.54 9.91
CA GLU A 133 12.27 2.36 10.74
C GLU A 133 12.37 1.08 9.89
N ALA A 134 11.42 0.87 8.98
CA ALA A 134 11.43 -0.25 8.05
C ALA A 134 12.69 -0.28 7.17
N VAL A 135 13.11 0.89 6.66
CA VAL A 135 14.31 1.01 5.82
C VAL A 135 15.58 0.70 6.62
N GLU A 136 15.71 1.21 7.85
CA GLU A 136 16.87 0.93 8.70
C GLU A 136 16.93 -0.54 9.13
N LYS A 137 15.78 -1.16 9.41
CA LYS A 137 15.69 -2.60 9.67
C LYS A 137 16.16 -3.42 8.48
N MET A 138 15.67 -3.12 7.27
CA MET A 138 16.10 -3.81 6.05
C MET A 138 17.60 -3.61 5.74
N LYS A 139 18.16 -2.43 6.00
CA LYS A 139 19.61 -2.19 5.86
C LYS A 139 20.41 -3.07 6.82
N THR A 140 19.95 -3.20 8.06
CA THR A 140 20.59 -4.01 9.09
C THR A 140 20.55 -5.49 8.73
N GLU A 141 19.37 -6.00 8.36
CA GLU A 141 19.20 -7.39 7.90
C GLU A 141 20.08 -7.68 6.67
N LYS A 142 20.11 -6.78 5.68
CA LYS A 142 20.98 -6.91 4.51
C LYS A 142 22.46 -6.99 4.88
N LYS A 143 22.91 -6.21 5.87
CA LYS A 143 24.30 -6.26 6.36
C LYS A 143 24.60 -7.59 7.05
N GLN A 144 23.70 -8.08 7.89
CA GLN A 144 23.83 -9.38 8.56
C GLN A 144 23.91 -10.53 7.55
N ILE A 145 23.00 -10.56 6.58
CA ILE A 145 22.99 -11.57 5.49
C ILE A 145 24.31 -11.51 4.70
N LYS A 146 24.80 -10.30 4.39
CA LYS A 146 26.06 -10.15 3.65
C LYS A 146 27.26 -10.73 4.41
N GLU A 147 27.34 -10.51 5.72
CA GLU A 147 28.42 -11.08 6.55
C GLU A 147 28.26 -12.60 6.72
N GLU A 148 27.04 -13.11 6.88
CA GLU A 148 26.79 -14.56 6.93
C GLU A 148 27.20 -15.26 5.63
N VAL A 149 26.84 -14.70 4.47
CA VAL A 149 27.25 -15.20 3.15
C VAL A 149 28.78 -15.18 3.01
N LYS A 150 29.44 -14.11 3.48
CA LYS A 150 30.91 -14.01 3.46
C LYS A 150 31.56 -15.09 4.33
N LYS A 151 31.03 -15.35 5.53
CA LYS A 151 31.48 -16.41 6.43
C LYS A 151 31.32 -17.80 5.80
N LYS A 152 30.13 -18.13 5.29
CA LYS A 152 29.87 -19.41 4.61
C LYS A 152 30.77 -19.61 3.38
N LYS A 153 31.04 -18.55 2.61
CA LYS A 153 31.96 -18.60 1.48
C LYS A 153 33.41 -18.91 1.90
N GLN A 154 33.85 -18.41 3.06
CA GLN A 154 35.17 -18.73 3.60
C GLN A 154 35.25 -20.18 4.11
N GLU A 155 34.21 -20.66 4.79
CA GLU A 155 34.11 -22.05 5.25
C GLU A 155 34.15 -23.04 4.07
N LEU A 156 33.37 -22.78 3.02
CA LEU A 156 33.40 -23.59 1.79
C LEU A 156 34.78 -23.62 1.12
N LYS A 157 35.50 -22.50 1.12
CA LYS A 157 36.89 -22.45 0.60
C LYS A 157 37.84 -23.32 1.42
N LYS A 158 37.69 -23.37 2.75
CA LYS A 158 38.51 -24.23 3.63
C LYS A 158 38.23 -25.71 3.35
N ILE A 159 36.95 -26.10 3.28
CA ILE A 159 36.51 -27.47 2.97
C ILE A 159 37.07 -27.94 1.62
N ARG A 160 37.00 -27.08 0.60
CA ARG A 160 37.54 -27.41 -0.73
C ARG A 160 39.05 -27.67 -0.70
N LYS A 161 39.82 -26.86 0.04
CA LYS A 161 41.27 -27.04 0.17
C LYS A 161 41.62 -28.36 0.88
N SER A 162 40.94 -28.68 1.97
CA SER A 162 41.17 -29.93 2.71
C SER A 162 40.78 -31.18 1.93
N ALA A 163 39.74 -31.11 1.09
CA ALA A 163 39.36 -32.24 0.23
C ALA A 163 40.44 -32.54 -0.84
N THR A 164 41.02 -31.52 -1.47
CA THR A 164 42.09 -31.71 -2.47
C THR A 164 43.39 -32.28 -1.91
N SER A 165 43.74 -32.00 -0.64
CA SER A 165 44.93 -32.58 -0.01
C SER A 165 44.79 -34.08 0.24
N THR A 166 43.59 -34.57 0.59
CA THR A 166 43.37 -35.99 0.92
C THR A 166 43.45 -36.91 -0.30
N THR A 167 43.03 -36.44 -1.49
CA THR A 167 43.08 -37.24 -2.73
C THR A 167 44.50 -37.45 -3.25
N SER A 168 45.44 -36.54 -2.93
CA SER A 168 46.83 -36.61 -3.39
C SER A 168 47.65 -37.68 -2.66
N THR A 169 47.26 -38.06 -1.44
CA THR A 169 47.96 -39.09 -0.65
C THR A 169 47.54 -40.52 -1.01
N SER A 170 46.35 -40.70 -1.60
CA SER A 170 45.80 -42.03 -1.93
C SER A 170 46.35 -42.64 -3.22
N SER A 171 47.19 -41.93 -3.99
CA SER A 171 47.70 -42.37 -5.30
C SER A 171 49.15 -42.89 -5.29
N THR A 172 49.78 -43.06 -4.12
CA THR A 172 51.19 -43.54 -4.01
C THR A 172 51.33 -45.00 -3.54
N SER A 173 50.24 -45.76 -3.37
CA SER A 173 50.30 -47.14 -2.86
C SER A 173 49.75 -48.18 -3.85
N THR A 174 50.33 -48.28 -5.05
CA THR A 174 50.17 -49.46 -5.93
C THR A 174 51.39 -49.57 -6.84
N ASN A 175 52.50 -50.03 -6.28
CA ASN A 175 53.62 -50.60 -7.03
C ASN A 175 54.49 -51.38 -6.05
N GLN A 176 54.00 -52.55 -5.65
CA GLN A 176 54.77 -53.69 -5.18
C GLN A 176 53.95 -54.96 -5.40
#